data_AF-A0A495SLE0-F1
#
_entry.id   AF-A0A495SLE0-F1
#
_cell.length_a   1.000
_cell.length_b   1.000
_cell.length_c   1.000
_cell.angle_alpha   90.00
_cell.angle_beta   90.00
_cell.angle_gamma   90.00
#
_symmetry.space_group_name_H-M   'P 1'
#
loop_
_entity.id
_entity.type
_entity.pdbx_description
1 polymer ?
#
loop_
_entity_poly.entity_id
_entity_poly.type
_entity_poly.pdbx_seq_one_letter_code
_entity_poly.pdbx_strand_id
1 'polypeptide(L)'
;MNISKMVYQKIKDDLSFRLGLAQAMGISERQVQNLVKSAERGVSVRLRDFVAVEYYRSKGLSDDEIFEKEISTQKKEINEKV
;
A
#
# COMPACT_ATOMS: atom_id res chain seq x y z
N MET A 1 9.57 -2.58 -5.78
CA MET A 1 8.16 -2.18 -5.95
C MET A 1 7.48 -2.06 -4.58
N ASN A 2 7.04 -0.86 -4.23
CA ASN A 2 6.31 -0.60 -2.98
C ASN A 2 4.81 -0.52 -3.28
N ILE A 3 3.97 -0.80 -2.29
CA ILE A 3 2.54 -0.55 -2.38
C ILE A 3 2.30 0.97 -2.37
N SER A 4 1.36 1.42 -3.18
CA SER A 4 1.06 2.84 -3.31
C SER A 4 0.46 3.41 -2.03
N LYS A 5 0.70 4.70 -1.80
CA LYS A 5 0.04 5.44 -0.70
C LYS A 5 -1.48 5.36 -0.76
N MET A 6 -2.06 5.27 -1.96
CA MET A 6 -3.51 5.14 -2.13
C MET A 6 -4.04 3.86 -1.49
N VAL A 7 -3.36 2.73 -1.68
CA VAL A 7 -3.75 1.46 -1.06
C VAL A 7 -3.62 1.52 0.45
N TYR A 8 -2.55 2.13 0.98
CA TYR A 8 -2.43 2.34 2.43
C TYR A 8 -3.58 3.16 3.00
N GLN A 9 -4.00 4.23 2.31
CA GLN A 9 -5.15 5.03 2.75
C GLN A 9 -6.46 4.26 2.65
N LYS A 10 -6.68 3.49 1.58
CA LYS A 10 -7.84 2.58 1.52
C LYS A 10 -7.89 1.63 2.71
N ILE A 11 -6.77 1.04 3.09
CA ILE A 11 -6.72 0.14 4.26
C ILE A 11 -7.05 0.90 5.56
N LYS A 12 -6.65 2.16 5.71
CA LYS A 12 -6.89 2.95 6.92
C LYS A 12 -8.33 3.46 7.02
N ASP A 13 -8.86 3.96 5.92
CA ASP A 13 -10.10 4.75 5.90
C ASP A 13 -11.33 3.89 5.57
N ASP A 14 -11.15 2.80 4.84
CA ASP A 14 -12.23 1.90 4.44
C ASP A 14 -12.21 0.61 5.26
N LEU A 15 -13.11 0.52 6.23
CA LEU A 15 -13.27 -0.64 7.11
C LEU A 15 -13.62 -1.90 6.31
N SER A 16 -14.51 -1.80 5.31
CA SER A 16 -14.92 -2.94 4.49
C SER A 16 -13.76 -3.46 3.65
N PHE A 17 -12.98 -2.55 3.07
CA PHE A 17 -11.76 -2.91 2.33
C PHE A 17 -10.75 -3.62 3.22
N ARG A 18 -10.54 -3.10 4.44
CA ARG A 18 -9.61 -3.68 5.41
C ARG A 18 -10.04 -5.06 5.90
N LEU A 19 -11.33 -5.25 6.19
CA LEU A 19 -11.88 -6.54 6.59
C LEU A 19 -11.79 -7.58 5.47
N GLY A 20 -12.10 -7.19 4.23
CA GLY A 20 -11.95 -8.08 3.08
C GLY A 20 -10.49 -8.50 2.85
N LEU A 21 -9.54 -7.58 3.02
CA LEU A 21 -8.12 -7.89 2.94
C LEU A 21 -7.70 -8.85 4.05
N ALA A 22 -8.17 -8.63 5.28
CA ALA A 22 -7.90 -9.50 6.43
C ALA A 22 -8.39 -10.93 6.16
N GLN A 23 -9.62 -11.07 5.64
CA GLN A 23 -10.21 -12.34 5.25
C GLN A 23 -9.41 -13.03 4.13
N ALA A 24 -9.07 -12.30 3.07
CA ALA A 24 -8.30 -12.84 1.95
C ALA A 24 -6.92 -13.37 2.42
N MET A 25 -6.26 -12.66 3.32
CA MET A 25 -4.95 -13.02 3.86
C MET A 25 -5.00 -14.03 5.02
N GLY A 26 -6.18 -14.41 5.51
CA GLY A 26 -6.35 -15.31 6.66
C GLY A 26 -5.76 -14.74 7.96
N ILE A 27 -5.82 -13.42 8.14
CA ILE A 27 -5.32 -12.72 9.34
C ILE A 27 -6.40 -11.84 9.96
N SER A 28 -6.16 -11.35 11.18
CA SER A 28 -7.07 -10.40 11.83
C SER A 28 -6.97 -8.99 11.22
N GLU A 29 -8.08 -8.24 11.33
CA GLU A 29 -8.15 -6.81 10.96
C GLU A 29 -7.04 -5.99 11.63
N ARG A 30 -6.76 -6.24 12.91
CA ARG A 30 -5.71 -5.57 13.66
C ARG A 30 -4.32 -5.87 13.10
N GLN A 31 -4.08 -7.10 12.64
CA GLN A 31 -2.82 -7.44 11.97
C GLN A 31 -2.68 -6.67 10.66
N VAL A 32 -3.75 -6.51 9.89
CA VAL A 32 -3.73 -5.66 8.67
C VAL A 32 -3.36 -4.21 9.01
N GLN A 33 -3.95 -3.62 10.06
CA GLN A 33 -3.55 -2.27 10.50
C GLN A 33 -2.07 -2.18 10.87
N ASN A 34 -1.55 -3.20 11.57
CA ASN A 34 -0.13 -3.27 11.93
C ASN A 34 0.78 -3.40 10.70
N LEU A 35 0.34 -4.12 9.66
CA LEU A 35 1.09 -4.22 8.41
C LEU A 35 1.25 -2.85 7.73
N VAL A 36 0.24 -1.99 7.78
CA VAL A 36 0.33 -0.62 7.26
C VAL A 36 1.35 0.20 8.05
N LYS A 37 1.28 0.16 9.39
CA LYS A 37 2.26 0.86 10.26
C LYS A 37 3.69 0.38 10.01
N SER A 38 3.88 -0.92 9.77
CA SER A 38 5.20 -1.49 9.43
C SER A 38 5.63 -1.11 8.01
N ALA A 39 4.70 -0.97 7.05
CA ALA A 39 4.99 -0.54 5.69
C ALA A 39 5.45 0.92 5.65
N GLU A 40 4.85 1.80 6.44
CA GLU A 40 5.27 3.21 6.59
C GLU A 40 6.68 3.36 7.15
N ARG A 41 7.16 2.35 7.88
CA ARG A 41 8.55 2.25 8.38
C ARG A 41 9.48 1.52 7.41
N GLY A 42 8.98 1.09 6.24
CA GLY A 42 9.75 0.43 5.19
C GLY A 42 9.95 -1.09 5.36
N VAL A 43 9.19 -1.75 6.26
CA VAL A 43 9.51 -3.13 6.69
C VAL A 43 8.52 -4.19 6.18
N SER A 44 7.30 -3.80 5.78
CA SER A 44 6.25 -4.80 5.50
C SER A 44 6.37 -5.42 4.11
N VAL A 45 6.60 -6.73 4.05
CA VAL A 45 6.56 -7.52 2.80
C VAL A 45 5.14 -8.01 2.51
N ARG A 46 4.33 -8.27 3.53
CA ARG A 46 3.05 -8.99 3.37
C ARG A 46 1.96 -8.26 2.60
N LEU A 47 1.97 -6.92 2.56
CA LEU A 47 1.03 -6.15 1.70
C LEU A 47 1.36 -6.28 0.21
N ARG A 48 2.53 -6.84 -0.13
CA ARG A 48 2.98 -7.16 -1.49
C ARG A 48 2.82 -8.64 -1.82
N ASP A 49 2.35 -9.45 -0.88
CA ASP A 49 2.12 -10.88 -1.13
C ASP A 49 1.08 -11.04 -2.24
N PHE A 50 1.23 -12.08 -3.05
CA PHE A 50 0.34 -12.37 -4.17
C PHE A 50 -1.15 -12.32 -3.77
N VAL A 51 -1.50 -12.88 -2.61
CA VAL A 51 -2.88 -12.88 -2.09
C VAL A 51 -3.43 -11.48 -1.84
N ALA A 52 -2.60 -10.57 -1.32
CA ALA A 52 -3.00 -9.19 -1.09
C ALA A 52 -3.20 -8.45 -2.42
N VAL A 53 -2.28 -8.66 -3.38
CA VAL A 53 -2.34 -8.06 -4.72
C VAL A 53 -3.58 -8.53 -5.50
N GLU A 54 -3.86 -9.83 -5.47
CA GLU A 54 -5.08 -10.38 -6.09
C GLU A 54 -6.35 -9.82 -5.46
N TYR A 55 -6.36 -9.63 -4.14
CA TYR A 55 -7.47 -8.96 -3.48
C TYR A 55 -7.64 -7.51 -4.00
N TYR A 56 -6.57 -6.74 -4.13
CA TYR A 56 -6.64 -5.38 -4.66
C TYR A 56 -7.19 -5.36 -6.10
N ARG A 57 -6.72 -6.27 -6.96
CA ARG A 57 -7.23 -6.44 -8.33
C ARG A 57 -8.70 -6.82 -8.35
N SER A 58 -9.14 -7.70 -7.44
CA SER A 58 -10.56 -8.06 -7.31
C SER A 58 -11.46 -6.88 -6.91
N LYS A 59 -10.88 -5.81 -6.34
CA LYS A 59 -11.56 -4.54 -6.04
C LYS A 59 -11.48 -3.52 -7.18
N GLY A 60 -10.95 -3.93 -8.33
CA GLY A 60 -10.85 -3.13 -9.54
C GLY A 60 -9.62 -2.22 -9.58
N LEU A 61 -8.64 -2.40 -8.68
CA LEU A 61 -7.40 -1.62 -8.73
C LEU A 61 -6.47 -2.21 -9.80
N SER A 62 -5.93 -1.33 -10.63
CA SER A 62 -4.87 -1.66 -11.58
C SER A 62 -3.50 -1.76 -10.89
N ASP A 63 -2.54 -2.42 -11.53
CA ASP A 63 -1.18 -2.53 -10.99
C ASP A 63 -0.52 -1.15 -10.77
N ASP A 64 -0.81 -0.18 -11.64
CA ASP A 64 -0.36 1.22 -11.52
C ASP A 64 -0.92 1.94 -10.29
N GLU A 65 -2.09 1.52 -9.81
CA GLU A 65 -2.71 2.04 -8.60
C GLU A 65 -2.29 1.25 -7.36
N ILE A 66 -1.99 -0.04 -7.51
CA ILE A 66 -1.54 -0.91 -6.43
C ILE A 66 -0.13 -0.55 -6.01
N PHE A 67 0.73 -0.27 -6.99
CA PHE A 67 2.15 -0.07 -6.76
C PHE A 67 2.56 1.38 -6.99
N GLU A 68 3.50 1.86 -6.17
CA GLU A 68 4.15 3.15 -6.40
C GLU A 68 4.90 3.10 -7.74
N LYS A 69 4.49 3.93 -8.71
CA LYS A 69 5.38 4.29 -9.83
C LYS A 69 6.59 4.96 -9.22
N GLU A 70 7.79 4.43 -9.47
CA GLU A 70 9.03 5.10 -9.11
C GLU A 70 9.09 6.42 -9.89
N ILE A 71 8.56 7.49 -9.29
CA ILE A 71 8.88 8.84 -9.73
C ILE A 71 10.32 9.02 -9.32
N SER A 72 11.23 8.75 -10.25
CA SER A 72 12.64 9.10 -10.14
C SER A 72 12.69 10.56 -9.74
N THR A 73 13.17 10.84 -8.53
CA THR A 73 13.12 12.14 -7.90
C THR A 73 14.03 13.15 -8.62
N GLN A 74 13.63 13.66 -9.79
CA GLN A 74 14.21 14.87 -10.36
C GLN A 74 13.54 16.10 -9.75
N LYS A 75 13.68 16.28 -8.43
CA LYS A 75 13.47 17.57 -7.73
C LYS A 75 14.38 17.63 -6.50
N LYS A 76 15.68 17.77 -6.76
CA LYS A 76 16.64 18.39 -5.85
C LYS A 76 17.46 19.37 -6.69
N GLU A 77 17.71 20.56 -6.15
CA GLU A 77 18.58 21.63 -6.67
C GLU A 77 18.02 22.62 -7.71
N ILE A 78 16.94 23.34 -7.37
CA ILE A 78 16.85 24.77 -7.75
C ILE A 78 16.23 25.51 -6.56
N ASN A 79 17.05 25.86 -5.57
CA ASN A 79 16.87 27.00 -4.66
C ASN A 79 18.09 27.12 -3.74
N GLU A 80 19.24 27.34 -4.35
CA GLU A 80 20.40 27.97 -3.71
C GLU A 80 21.10 28.78 -4.80
N LYS A 81 20.55 29.97 -5.07
CA LYS A 81 21.15 31.16 -5.72
C LYS A 81 20.04 32.07 -6.22
N VAL A 82 19.49 32.88 -5.32
CA VAL A 82 19.14 34.28 -5.60
C VAL A 82 19.50 35.09 -4.37
#